data_AF-A0A950BHP3-F1
#
_entry.id   AF-A0A950BHP3-F1
#
_cell.length_a   1.000
_cell.length_b   1.000
_cell.length_c   1.000
_cell.angle_alpha   90.00
_cell.angle_beta   90.00
_cell.angle_gamma   90.00
#
_symmetry.space_group_name_H-M   'P 1'
#
loop_
_entity.id
_entity.type
_entity.pdbx_description
1 polymer ?
#
loop_
_entity_poly.entity_id
_entity_poly.type
_entity_poly.pdbx_seq_one_letter_code
_entity_poly.pdbx_strand_id
1 'polypeptide(L)'
;MRFLRFLKIFFTVIRFGLDEMMLSRINDRRVALLLRITTIGRRFDDPPGVRLRLALESLGPIFVKFGQVLSTRRDLLPPDIASELAKLQDQVPPFDSNVAIGLIEKSLGAPVDTIFDEFERVPVASASIAQVH
;
A
#
# COMPACT_ATOMS: atom_id res chain seq x y z
N MET A 1 0.32 6.05 -26.16
CA MET A 1 0.05 5.38 -24.86
C MET A 1 1.07 5.69 -23.75
N ARG A 2 2.39 5.59 -23.97
CA ARG A 2 3.40 5.87 -22.91
C ARG A 2 3.44 7.32 -22.41
N PHE A 3 3.40 8.31 -23.31
CA PHE A 3 3.47 9.74 -22.96
C PHE A 3 2.29 10.20 -22.08
N LEU A 4 1.07 9.76 -22.39
CA LEU A 4 -0.13 10.05 -21.58
C LEU A 4 0.01 9.52 -20.13
N ARG A 5 0.72 8.40 -19.94
CA ARG A 5 0.98 7.84 -18.62
C ARG A 5 1.95 8.70 -17.83
N PHE A 6 3.01 9.20 -18.46
CA PHE A 6 3.92 10.17 -17.83
C PHE A 6 3.19 11.45 -17.43
N LEU A 7 2.33 11.98 -18.31
CA LEU A 7 1.53 13.16 -18.00
C LEU A 7 0.60 12.90 -16.81
N LYS A 8 -0.05 11.73 -16.74
CA LYS A 8 -0.87 11.32 -15.60
C LYS A 8 -0.05 11.28 -14.31
N ILE A 9 1.14 10.68 -14.33
CA ILE A 9 2.01 10.60 -13.15
C ILE A 9 2.39 12.01 -12.68
N PHE A 10 2.86 12.85 -13.60
CA PHE A 10 3.25 14.23 -13.32
C PHE A 10 2.09 15.04 -12.73
N PHE A 11 0.91 14.97 -13.35
CA PHE A 11 -0.28 15.65 -12.87
C PHE A 11 -0.71 15.14 -11.49
N THR A 12 -0.57 13.84 -11.22
CA THR A 12 -0.90 13.25 -9.92
C THR A 12 0.06 13.74 -8.84
N VAL A 13 1.37 13.75 -9.10
CA VAL A 13 2.40 14.27 -8.20
C VAL A 13 2.09 15.72 -7.82
N ILE A 14 1.74 16.55 -8.80
CA ILE A 14 1.35 17.95 -8.58
C ILE A 14 0.03 18.07 -7.82
N ARG A 15 -0.99 17.30 -8.22
CA ARG A 15 -2.35 17.36 -7.64
C ARG A 15 -2.37 16.99 -6.17
N PHE A 16 -1.57 15.98 -5.77
CA PHE A 16 -1.43 15.57 -4.38
C PHE A 16 -0.22 16.24 -3.71
N GLY A 17 0.45 17.17 -4.37
CA GLY A 17 1.60 17.95 -3.91
C GLY A 17 2.76 17.14 -3.35
N LEU A 18 3.05 15.97 -3.94
CA LEU A 18 4.19 15.15 -3.53
C LEU A 18 5.53 15.85 -3.82
N ASP A 19 5.54 16.81 -4.75
CA ASP A 19 6.65 17.73 -5.01
C ASP A 19 7.06 18.53 -3.75
N GLU A 20 6.08 19.01 -2.98
CA GLU A 20 6.32 19.71 -1.72
C GLU A 20 6.89 18.79 -0.63
N MET A 21 6.42 17.55 -0.56
CA MET A 21 6.92 16.56 0.40
C MET A 21 8.40 16.23 0.12
N MET A 22 8.78 16.10 -1.15
CA MET A 22 10.16 15.82 -1.56
C MET A 22 11.08 17.04 -1.45
N LEU A 23 10.55 18.26 -1.62
CA LEU A 23 11.30 19.51 -1.48
C LEU A 23 12.08 19.60 -0.16
N SER A 24 11.52 19.09 0.93
CA SER A 24 12.17 19.07 2.25
C SER A 24 13.41 18.17 2.34
N ARG A 25 13.62 17.25 1.36
CA ARG A 25 14.72 16.28 1.35
C ARG A 25 15.75 16.50 0.24
N ILE A 26 15.51 17.41 -0.72
CA ILE A 26 16.39 17.61 -1.87
C ILE A 26 17.34 18.80 -1.61
N ASN A 27 18.65 18.56 -1.67
CA ASN A 27 19.68 19.58 -1.46
C ASN A 27 20.09 20.33 -2.75
N ASP A 28 19.55 19.96 -3.92
CA ASP A 28 19.88 20.61 -5.19
C ASP A 28 19.00 21.85 -5.43
N ARG A 29 19.66 23.02 -5.50
CA ARG A 29 19.04 24.34 -5.66
C ARG A 29 18.25 24.48 -6.97
N ARG A 30 18.63 23.79 -8.05
CA ARG A 30 17.92 23.87 -9.35
C ARG A 30 16.60 23.13 -9.29
N VAL A 31 16.62 21.92 -8.73
CA VAL A 31 15.42 21.09 -8.54
C VAL A 31 14.47 21.77 -7.55
N ALA A 32 15.01 22.32 -6.45
CA ALA A 32 14.21 23.06 -5.48
C ALA A 32 13.53 24.29 -6.08
N LEU A 33 14.22 25.06 -6.94
CA LEU A 33 13.62 26.21 -7.63
C LEU A 33 12.48 25.80 -8.56
N LEU A 34 12.66 24.71 -9.30
CA LEU A 34 11.68 24.19 -10.27
C LEU A 34 10.40 23.72 -9.55
N LEU A 35 10.53 22.97 -8.45
CA LEU A 35 9.40 22.54 -7.62
C LEU A 35 8.76 23.72 -6.88
N ARG A 36 9.53 24.73 -6.46
CA ARG A 36 8.97 25.92 -5.79
C ARG A 36 8.02 26.69 -6.69
N ILE A 37 8.33 26.82 -7.98
CA ILE A 37 7.45 27.46 -8.98
C ILE A 37 6.14 26.68 -9.12
N THR A 38 6.19 25.34 -9.07
CA THR A 38 4.98 24.53 -9.15
C THR A 38 4.13 24.66 -7.88
N THR A 39 4.74 24.79 -6.70
CA THR A 39 4.01 24.82 -5.41
C THR A 39 3.31 26.12 -5.03
N ILE A 40 3.60 27.25 -5.70
CA ILE A 40 3.04 28.56 -5.30
C ILE A 40 1.51 28.58 -5.42
N GLY A 41 0.83 28.96 -4.33
CA GLY A 41 -0.62 29.18 -4.27
C GLY A 41 -1.47 27.92 -4.06
N ARG A 42 -0.87 26.74 -3.91
CA ARG A 42 -1.60 25.51 -3.61
C ARG A 42 -1.88 25.41 -2.11
N ARG A 43 -3.12 25.06 -1.76
CA ARG A 43 -3.50 24.66 -0.40
C ARG A 43 -3.97 23.23 -0.44
N PHE A 44 -3.54 22.44 0.54
CA PHE A 44 -3.96 21.06 0.70
C PHE A 44 -4.61 20.94 2.08
N ASP A 45 -5.84 20.44 2.09
CA ASP A 45 -6.60 20.25 3.33
C ASP A 45 -6.21 18.92 4.03
N ASP A 46 -5.82 17.92 3.24
CA ASP A 46 -5.45 16.60 3.73
C ASP A 46 -4.00 16.54 4.27
N PRO A 47 -3.74 15.76 5.34
CA PRO A 47 -2.39 15.48 5.81
C PRO A 47 -1.48 14.81 4.76
N PRO A 48 -0.14 14.96 4.87
CA PRO A 48 0.81 14.42 3.88
C PRO A 48 0.69 12.91 3.64
N GLY A 49 0.51 12.10 4.69
CA GLY A 49 0.32 10.65 4.56
C GLY A 49 -0.93 10.28 3.76
N VAL A 50 -2.05 10.98 3.99
CA VAL A 50 -3.32 10.77 3.28
C VAL A 50 -3.15 11.09 1.80
N ARG A 51 -2.51 12.22 1.50
CA ARG A 51 -2.22 12.64 0.12
C ARG A 51 -1.36 11.64 -0.63
N LEU A 52 -0.33 11.07 0.02
CA LEU A 52 0.50 10.03 -0.58
C LEU A 52 -0.30 8.76 -0.86
N ARG A 53 -1.12 8.29 0.08
CA ARG A 53 -1.99 7.12 -0.10
C ARG A 53 -2.92 7.31 -1.30
N LEU A 54 -3.65 8.43 -1.35
CA LEU A 54 -4.58 8.75 -2.43
C LEU A 54 -3.87 8.90 -3.78
N ALA A 55 -2.66 9.46 -3.80
CA ALA A 55 -1.84 9.52 -5.00
C ALA A 55 -1.54 8.13 -5.55
N LEU A 56 -1.07 7.20 -4.70
CA LEU A 56 -0.77 5.82 -5.10
C LEU A 56 -2.01 5.08 -5.62
N GLU A 57 -3.16 5.23 -4.95
CA GLU A 57 -4.44 4.69 -5.40
C GLU A 57 -4.83 5.22 -6.79
N SER A 58 -4.72 6.54 -7.01
CA SER A 58 -5.09 7.17 -8.30
C SER A 58 -4.18 6.76 -9.48
N LEU A 59 -2.92 6.42 -9.19
CA LEU A 59 -1.96 5.92 -10.18
C LEU A 59 -2.22 4.45 -10.56
N GLY A 60 -2.90 3.71 -9.69
CA GLY A 60 -3.42 2.37 -9.94
C GLY A 60 -2.59 1.23 -9.32
N PRO A 61 -2.90 -0.04 -9.67
CA PRO A 61 -2.48 -1.22 -8.91
C PRO A 61 -0.98 -1.38 -8.68
N ILE A 62 -0.14 -0.98 -9.65
CA ILE A 62 1.32 -1.07 -9.51
C ILE A 62 1.82 -0.14 -8.37
N PHE A 63 1.27 1.06 -8.28
CA PHE A 63 1.64 2.04 -7.25
C PHE A 63 1.03 1.68 -5.89
N VAL A 64 -0.15 1.07 -5.87
CA VAL A 64 -0.73 0.50 -4.64
C VAL A 64 0.19 -0.60 -4.08
N LYS A 65 0.65 -1.55 -4.91
CA LYS A 65 1.61 -2.58 -4.50
C LYS A 65 2.93 -2.00 -4.00
N PHE A 66 3.42 -0.95 -4.66
CA PHE A 66 4.60 -0.23 -4.17
C PHE A 66 4.36 0.39 -2.78
N GLY A 67 3.21 1.02 -2.55
CA GLY A 67 2.81 1.53 -1.25
C GLY A 67 2.70 0.45 -0.17
N GLN A 68 2.15 -0.71 -0.52
CA GLN A 68 2.09 -1.88 0.36
C GLN A 68 3.49 -2.35 0.77
N VAL A 69 4.41 -2.52 -0.18
CA VAL A 69 5.81 -2.90 0.13
C VAL A 69 6.48 -1.85 1.00
N LEU A 70 6.28 -0.56 0.71
CA LEU A 70 6.88 0.52 1.49
C LEU A 70 6.30 0.57 2.93
N SER A 71 5.02 0.24 3.11
CA SER A 71 4.36 0.22 4.41
C SER A 71 4.93 -0.81 5.39
N THR A 72 5.61 -1.86 4.89
CA THR A 72 6.30 -2.85 5.74
C THR A 72 7.63 -2.32 6.29
N ARG A 73 8.19 -1.27 5.67
CA ARG A 73 9.45 -0.60 6.06
C ARG A 73 9.18 0.67 6.84
N ARG A 74 8.52 0.52 7.99
CA ARG A 74 8.17 1.63 8.90
C ARG A 74 9.40 2.38 9.40
N ASP A 75 10.57 1.74 9.43
CA ASP A 75 11.86 2.32 9.78
C ASP A 75 12.32 3.43 8.82
N LEU A 76 11.84 3.40 7.56
CA LEU A 76 12.23 4.35 6.52
C LEU A 76 11.26 5.52 6.37
N LEU A 77 10.13 5.50 7.08
CA LEU A 77 9.00 6.40 6.88
C LEU A 77 8.66 7.17 8.16
N PRO A 78 8.21 8.43 8.04
CA PRO A 78 7.49 9.11 9.11
C PRO A 78 6.29 8.27 9.60
N PRO A 79 6.01 8.23 10.92
CA PRO A 79 4.95 7.39 11.50
C PRO A 79 3.54 7.62 10.92
N ASP A 80 3.22 8.87 10.58
CA ASP A 80 1.96 9.27 9.96
C ASP A 80 1.82 8.67 8.55
N ILE A 81 2.89 8.74 7.74
CA ILE A 81 2.94 8.16 6.40
C ILE A 81 2.86 6.64 6.46
N ALA A 82 3.61 6.01 7.36
CA ALA A 82 3.59 4.56 7.55
C ALA A 82 2.18 4.05 7.92
N SER A 83 1.48 4.77 8.78
CA SER A 83 0.12 4.43 9.21
C SER A 83 -0.89 4.56 8.08
N GLU A 84 -0.77 5.61 7.25
CA GLU A 84 -1.64 5.77 6.08
C GLU A 84 -1.35 4.72 5.00
N LEU A 85 -0.08 4.45 4.67
CA LEU A 85 0.25 3.43 3.67
C LEU A 85 -0.15 2.01 4.10
N ALA A 86 -0.21 1.73 5.41
CA ALA A 86 -0.72 0.44 5.91
C ALA A 86 -2.20 0.21 5.52
N LYS A 87 -2.99 1.26 5.29
CA LYS A 87 -4.38 1.15 4.82
C LYS A 87 -4.49 0.67 3.37
N LEU A 88 -3.38 0.70 2.61
CA LEU A 88 -3.34 0.12 1.26
C LEU A 88 -3.26 -1.40 1.29
N GLN A 89 -2.94 -2.01 2.43
CA GLN A 89 -2.93 -3.45 2.56
C GLN A 89 -4.37 -3.95 2.52
N ASP A 90 -4.63 -4.93 1.65
CA ASP A 90 -5.92 -5.62 1.63
C ASP A 90 -6.11 -6.35 2.96
N GLN A 91 -7.00 -5.84 3.80
CA GLN A 91 -7.50 -6.55 4.98
C GLN A 91 -8.88 -7.09 4.64
N VAL A 92 -8.91 -8.16 3.85
CA VAL A 92 -10.15 -8.91 3.63
C VAL A 92 -10.35 -9.78 4.87
N PRO A 93 -11.51 -9.74 5.55
CA PRO A 93 -11.74 -10.63 6.68
C PRO A 93 -11.59 -12.08 6.21
N PRO A 94 -10.97 -12.97 7.01
CA PRO A 94 -10.93 -14.38 6.68
C PRO A 94 -12.36 -14.92 6.57
N PHE A 95 -12.54 -15.92 5.71
CA PHE A 95 -13.76 -16.70 5.71
C PHE A 95 -13.68 -17.77 6.81
N ASP A 96 -14.81 -18.40 7.12
CA ASP A 96 -14.91 -19.37 8.21
C ASP A 96 -13.81 -20.46 8.11
N SER A 97 -12.98 -20.56 9.16
CA SER A 97 -11.89 -21.53 9.24
C SER A 97 -12.34 -22.96 9.02
N ASN A 98 -13.58 -23.32 9.42
CA ASN A 98 -14.09 -24.67 9.24
C ASN A 98 -14.27 -25.02 7.75
N VAL A 99 -14.57 -24.02 6.92
CA VAL A 99 -14.63 -24.20 5.46
C VAL A 99 -13.24 -24.45 4.91
N ALA A 100 -12.23 -23.70 5.37
CA ALA A 100 -10.85 -23.88 4.94
C ALA A 100 -10.30 -25.24 5.36
N ILE A 101 -10.47 -25.62 6.63
CA ILE A 101 -10.04 -26.90 7.18
C ILE A 101 -10.73 -28.05 6.42
N GLY A 102 -12.05 -27.98 6.21
CA GLY A 102 -12.76 -29.02 5.45
C GLY A 102 -12.26 -29.17 4.01
N LEU A 103 -11.84 -28.08 3.35
CA LEU A 103 -11.21 -28.15 2.03
C LEU A 103 -9.84 -28.81 2.08
N ILE A 104 -9.01 -28.47 3.08
CA ILE A 104 -7.67 -29.05 3.28
C ILE A 104 -7.80 -30.56 3.54
N GLU A 105 -8.64 -30.97 4.49
CA GLU A 105 -8.86 -32.37 4.83
C GLU A 105 -9.40 -33.17 3.64
N LYS A 106 -10.31 -32.58 2.84
CA LYS A 106 -10.80 -33.19 1.61
C LYS A 106 -9.69 -33.36 0.56
N SER A 107 -8.80 -32.38 0.43
CA SER A 107 -7.68 -32.42 -0.52
C SER A 107 -6.58 -33.40 -0.09
N LEU A 108 -6.34 -33.56 1.21
CA LEU A 108 -5.29 -34.44 1.75
C LEU A 108 -5.79 -35.83 2.15
N GLY A 109 -7.10 -36.03 2.30
CA GLY A 109 -7.72 -37.31 2.60
C GLY A 109 -7.68 -37.74 4.07
N ALA A 110 -7.26 -36.87 4.99
CA ALA A 110 -7.24 -37.13 6.42
C ALA A 110 -7.40 -35.83 7.24
N PRO A 111 -7.76 -35.93 8.53
CA PRO A 111 -7.90 -34.78 9.41
C PRO A 111 -6.58 -34.00 9.57
N VAL A 112 -6.66 -32.67 9.67
CA VAL A 112 -5.46 -31.82 9.83
C VAL A 112 -4.66 -32.19 11.08
N ASP A 113 -5.34 -32.56 12.16
CA ASP A 113 -4.73 -32.95 13.45
C ASP A 113 -3.97 -34.29 13.38
N THR A 114 -4.15 -35.08 12.29
CA THR A 114 -3.43 -36.33 12.06
C THR A 114 -2.23 -36.14 11.13
N ILE A 115 -2.32 -35.16 10.22
CA ILE A 115 -1.31 -34.92 9.18
C ILE A 115 -0.21 -33.99 9.70
N PHE A 116 -0.59 -32.94 10.43
CA PHE A 116 0.31 -31.91 10.92
C PHE A 116 0.56 -32.11 12.42
N ASP A 117 1.79 -31.85 12.86
CA ASP A 117 2.15 -31.87 14.29
C ASP A 117 1.47 -30.71 15.05
N GLU A 118 1.32 -29.56 14.38
CA GLU A 118 0.56 -28.40 14.85
C GLU A 118 -0.15 -27.72 13.67
N PHE A 119 -1.40 -27.30 13.87
CA PHE A 119 -2.18 -26.59 12.87
C PHE A 119 -2.97 -25.45 13.50
N GLU A 120 -2.66 -24.20 13.13
CA GLU A 120 -3.36 -23.03 13.62
C GLU A 120 -4.72 -22.87 12.89
N ARG A 121 -5.80 -23.03 13.67
CA ARG A 121 -7.17 -22.96 13.14
C ARG A 121 -7.61 -21.52 12.90
N VAL A 122 -6.97 -20.54 13.55
CA VAL A 122 -7.25 -19.12 13.33
C VAL A 122 -6.30 -18.56 12.27
N PRO A 123 -6.78 -18.11 11.10
CA PRO A 123 -5.91 -17.68 10.03
C PRO A 123 -5.04 -16.49 10.44
N VAL A 124 -3.74 -16.58 10.14
CA VAL A 124 -2.76 -15.53 10.40
C VAL A 124 -2.83 -14.38 9.39
N ALA A 125 -3.35 -14.66 8.18
CA ALA A 125 -3.56 -13.66 7.15
C ALA A 125 -4.69 -14.06 6.19
N SER A 126 -5.30 -13.07 5.55
CA SER A 126 -6.31 -13.27 4.50
C SER A 126 -6.07 -12.31 3.34
N ALA A 127 -6.29 -12.80 2.13
CA ALA A 127 -6.15 -12.09 0.87
C ALA A 127 -7.41 -12.30 0.03
N SER A 128 -7.52 -11.57 -1.08
CA SER A 128 -8.74 -11.52 -1.91
C SER A 128 -9.28 -12.86 -2.41
N ILE A 129 -8.44 -13.91 -2.51
CA ILE A 129 -8.83 -15.24 -3.01
C ILE A 129 -8.30 -16.41 -2.15
N ALA A 130 -7.65 -16.12 -1.02
CA ALA A 130 -6.99 -17.14 -0.20
C ALA A 130 -6.79 -16.64 1.23
N GLN A 131 -6.64 -17.56 2.18
CA GLN A 131 -6.18 -17.25 3.54
C GLN A 131 -5.05 -18.18 3.96
N VAL A 132 -4.23 -17.73 4.90
CA VAL A 132 -3.07 -18.45 5.42
C VAL A 132 -3.39 -18.88 6.84
N HIS A 133 -3.27 -20.18 7.07
CA HIS A 133 -3.32 -20.84 8.36
C HIS A 133 -1.90 -21.24 8.74
#